data_AF-A0A7X2PA00-F1
#
_entry.id   AF-A0A7X2PA00-F1
#
_cell.length_a   1.000
_cell.length_b   1.000
_cell.length_c   1.000
_cell.angle_alpha   90.00
_cell.angle_beta   90.00
_cell.angle_gamma   90.00
#
_symmetry.space_group_name_H-M   'P 1'
#
loop_
_entity.id
_entity.type
_entity.pdbx_description
1 polymer ?
#
loop_
_entity_poly.entity_id
_entity_poly.type
_entity_poly.pdbx_seq_one_letter_code
_entity_poly.pdbx_strand_id
1 'polypeptide(L)'
;MSNSDFSSGAGAQRSQGEFRDDRNMDSIMKELFEIAKGEMTDRSIPDVYNRMLNKVRVQMVTRDGNAERLAEVPHIDMLDMAAVFRVVVPGDESTVSTAVTNSLLRRFNVTPEKFRQDALLAAETNNPVRIEGLGNVLSGLENREDDPYDSPLVFAGTRDQMWGAGVMAYPKFMEEAAQKIGGDFFLLPSSVHEVLLLPDDGTIEADYLKELVTTVNMTEVAPEERLTNNAYHYDARERVFDTVDHYREEQKKHSVLKVLDESRKASEKENSVHDSFHSSFRQPPSL
;
A
#
# COMPACT_ATOMS: atom_id res chain seq x y z
N MET A 1 -15.31 1.68 -19.42
CA MET A 1 -15.33 2.85 -18.52
C MET A 1 -13.90 3.36 -18.47
N SER A 2 -13.66 4.62 -18.82
CA SER A 2 -12.32 5.19 -18.97
C SER A 2 -11.77 5.61 -17.60
N ASN A 3 -10.79 4.87 -17.06
CA ASN A 3 -10.22 5.14 -15.74
C ASN A 3 -9.29 6.37 -15.76
N SER A 4 -9.55 7.24 -14.78
CA SER A 4 -8.94 8.55 -14.51
C SER A 4 -7.54 8.49 -13.89
N ASP A 5 -7.01 7.31 -13.55
CA ASP A 5 -5.92 7.14 -12.58
C ASP A 5 -4.53 7.67 -12.99
N PHE A 6 -4.28 7.85 -14.30
CA PHE A 6 -3.05 8.54 -14.76
C PHE A 6 -3.31 9.94 -15.32
N SER A 7 -4.58 10.38 -15.42
CA SER A 7 -4.86 11.78 -15.71
C SER A 7 -4.61 12.62 -14.46
N SER A 8 -4.05 13.81 -14.67
CA SER A 8 -3.72 14.83 -13.66
C SER A 8 -4.55 14.73 -12.37
N GLY A 9 -3.91 14.28 -11.28
CA GLY A 9 -4.27 14.71 -9.93
C GLY A 9 -3.95 16.20 -9.80
N ALA A 10 -4.74 16.99 -10.49
CA ALA A 10 -4.94 18.41 -10.32
C ALA A 10 -6.45 18.54 -10.48
N GLY A 11 -7.11 19.23 -9.54
CA GLY A 11 -8.51 19.62 -9.71
C GLY A 11 -8.73 20.11 -11.14
N ALA A 12 -9.46 19.31 -11.93
CA ALA A 12 -9.58 19.58 -13.35
C ALA A 12 -10.67 20.62 -13.56
N GLN A 13 -10.30 21.88 -13.74
CA GLN A 13 -10.97 22.68 -14.77
C GLN A 13 -10.18 22.54 -16.07
N ARG A 14 -10.77 21.77 -17.00
CA ARG A 14 -10.30 21.57 -18.36
C ARG A 14 -10.32 22.89 -19.14
N SER A 15 -9.33 23.13 -20.00
CA SER A 15 -9.52 23.07 -21.46
C SER A 15 -8.28 23.54 -22.23
N GLN A 16 -7.96 22.75 -23.27
CA GLN A 16 -7.30 23.05 -24.53
C GLN A 16 -6.35 24.26 -24.63
N GLY A 17 -5.11 23.94 -25.04
CA GLY A 17 -4.40 24.69 -26.08
C GLY A 17 -4.04 26.11 -25.73
N GLU A 18 -3.02 26.31 -24.90
CA GLU A 18 -2.25 27.54 -24.90
C GLU A 18 -0.88 27.24 -24.27
N PHE A 19 0.18 27.31 -25.09
CA PHE A 19 1.54 27.48 -24.59
C PHE A 19 1.54 28.74 -23.73
N ARG A 20 1.58 28.59 -22.40
CA ARG A 20 1.53 29.71 -21.45
C ARG A 20 2.77 29.73 -20.58
N ASP A 21 3.56 30.78 -20.83
CA ASP A 21 4.59 31.43 -20.03
C ASP A 21 5.60 30.55 -19.26
N ASP A 22 6.77 30.34 -19.89
CA ASP A 22 7.97 29.61 -19.41
C ASP A 22 8.59 30.14 -18.09
N ARG A 23 7.97 31.09 -17.40
CA ARG A 23 8.61 31.88 -16.35
C ARG A 23 8.47 31.36 -14.92
N ASN A 24 7.68 30.30 -14.68
CA ASN A 24 7.44 29.81 -13.31
C ASN A 24 7.41 28.28 -13.11
N MET A 25 7.69 27.47 -14.15
CA MET A 25 7.94 26.05 -13.91
C MET A 25 9.31 25.88 -13.24
N ASP A 26 9.33 25.15 -12.12
CA ASP A 26 10.58 24.66 -11.53
C ASP A 26 11.46 24.07 -12.64
N SER A 27 12.70 24.57 -12.74
CA SER A 27 13.67 24.26 -13.79
C SER A 27 13.76 22.77 -14.13
N ILE A 28 13.52 21.90 -13.14
CA ILE A 28 13.56 20.46 -13.31
C ILE A 28 12.54 19.94 -14.32
N MET A 29 11.31 20.48 -14.39
CA MET A 29 10.29 19.97 -15.31
C MET A 29 10.67 20.24 -16.76
N LYS A 30 11.25 21.41 -17.02
CA LYS A 30 11.76 21.78 -18.34
C LYS A 30 12.92 20.86 -18.75
N GLU A 31 13.86 20.63 -17.86
CA GLU A 31 15.01 19.75 -18.12
C GLU A 31 14.58 18.30 -18.35
N LEU A 32 13.60 17.78 -17.59
CA LEU A 32 13.05 16.45 -17.82
C LEU A 32 12.40 16.33 -19.20
N PHE A 33 11.75 17.38 -19.67
CA PHE A 33 11.16 17.45 -20.99
C PHE A 33 12.23 17.49 -22.10
N GLU A 34 13.27 18.29 -21.93
CA GLU A 34 14.43 18.35 -22.85
C GLU A 34 15.15 16.99 -22.92
N ILE A 35 15.34 16.31 -21.78
CA ILE A 35 15.90 14.95 -21.73
C ILE A 35 15.00 13.95 -22.45
N ALA A 36 13.69 14.00 -22.22
CA ALA A 36 12.74 13.10 -22.88
C ALA A 36 12.80 13.23 -24.41
N LYS A 37 12.95 14.46 -24.91
CA LYS A 37 13.14 14.76 -26.34
C LYS A 37 14.53 14.42 -26.87
N GLY A 38 15.53 14.26 -26.00
CA GLY A 38 16.93 14.06 -26.39
C GLY A 38 17.63 15.36 -26.82
N GLU A 39 17.16 16.50 -26.30
CA GLU A 39 17.69 17.84 -26.59
C GLU A 39 18.73 18.31 -25.56
N MET A 40 18.88 17.58 -24.44
CA MET A 40 19.82 17.89 -23.35
C MET A 40 21.20 17.28 -23.60
N THR A 41 22.26 17.96 -23.14
CA THR A 41 23.64 17.46 -23.21
C THR A 41 23.91 16.36 -22.18
N ASP A 42 24.65 15.31 -22.54
CA ASP A 42 24.95 14.17 -21.65
C ASP A 42 25.60 14.55 -20.31
N ARG A 43 26.37 15.64 -20.24
CA ARG A 43 27.10 16.04 -19.02
C ARG A 43 26.20 16.46 -17.87
N SER A 44 24.99 16.96 -18.14
CA SER A 44 24.05 17.42 -17.11
C SER A 44 23.09 16.34 -16.65
N ILE A 45 22.99 15.21 -17.36
CA ILE A 45 22.01 14.15 -17.11
C ILE A 45 22.11 13.57 -15.68
N PRO A 46 23.30 13.26 -15.11
CA PRO A 46 23.40 12.74 -13.75
C PRO A 46 22.89 13.72 -12.68
N ASP A 47 23.16 15.01 -12.83
CA ASP A 47 22.73 16.03 -11.87
C ASP A 47 21.21 16.23 -11.91
N VAL A 48 20.62 16.18 -13.11
CA VAL A 48 19.16 16.23 -13.29
C VAL A 48 18.50 15.00 -12.67
N TYR A 49 19.08 13.79 -12.83
CA TYR A 49 18.57 12.57 -12.19
C TYR A 49 18.53 12.71 -10.66
N ASN A 50 19.61 13.18 -10.04
CA ASN A 50 19.66 13.37 -8.58
C ASN A 50 18.64 14.41 -8.09
N ARG A 51 18.47 15.53 -8.81
CA ARG A 51 17.45 16.52 -8.47
C ARG A 51 16.03 16.01 -8.69
N MET A 52 15.82 15.17 -9.70
CA MET A 52 14.55 14.50 -9.93
C MET A 52 14.17 13.63 -8.74
N LEU A 53 15.09 12.81 -8.22
CA LEU A 53 14.86 11.94 -7.06
C LEU A 53 14.38 12.72 -5.83
N ASN A 54 14.90 13.92 -5.59
CA ASN A 54 14.46 14.79 -4.47
C ASN A 54 12.99 15.24 -4.56
N LYS A 55 12.37 15.05 -5.73
CA LYS A 55 11.01 15.47 -6.06
C LYS A 55 10.11 14.30 -6.41
N VAL A 56 10.61 13.07 -6.30
CA VAL A 56 9.80 11.88 -6.54
C VAL A 56 8.82 11.67 -5.37
N ARG A 57 7.59 11.32 -5.72
CA ARG A 57 6.55 10.78 -4.85
C ARG A 57 6.14 9.40 -5.35
N VAL A 58 5.70 8.57 -4.43
CA VAL A 58 5.09 7.28 -4.74
C VAL A 58 3.58 7.47 -4.78
N GLN A 59 2.94 6.99 -5.82
CA GLN A 59 1.48 6.96 -5.96
C GLN A 59 1.03 5.51 -6.05
N MET A 60 0.03 5.15 -5.25
CA MET A 60 -0.66 3.87 -5.40
C MET A 60 -1.73 3.98 -6.48
N VAL A 61 -1.81 2.96 -7.33
CA VAL A 61 -2.85 2.82 -8.37
C VAL A 61 -3.41 1.40 -8.36
N THR A 62 -4.64 1.25 -8.83
CA THR A 62 -5.20 -0.08 -9.13
C THR A 62 -4.38 -0.74 -10.22
N ARG A 63 -4.18 -2.05 -10.13
CA ARG A 63 -3.60 -2.83 -11.24
C ARG A 63 -4.63 -3.06 -12.34
N ASP A 64 -5.86 -3.36 -11.95
CA ASP A 64 -6.97 -3.52 -12.88
C ASP A 64 -7.27 -2.18 -13.58
N GLY A 65 -7.51 -2.22 -14.89
CA GLY A 65 -7.70 -1.03 -15.70
C GLY A 65 -6.42 -0.20 -16.01
N ASN A 66 -5.27 -0.52 -15.42
CA ASN A 66 -4.01 0.22 -15.64
C ASN A 66 -2.87 -0.61 -16.26
N ALA A 67 -3.11 -1.88 -16.61
CA ALA A 67 -2.09 -2.81 -17.11
C ALA A 67 -1.25 -2.27 -18.30
N GLU A 68 -1.88 -1.63 -19.29
CA GLU A 68 -1.16 -1.05 -20.44
C GLU A 68 -0.20 0.06 -20.01
N ARG A 69 -0.63 0.94 -19.10
CA ARG A 69 0.19 2.04 -18.60
C ARG A 69 1.31 1.56 -17.68
N LEU A 70 1.06 0.54 -16.87
CA LEU A 70 2.07 -0.08 -16.00
C LEU A 70 3.24 -0.66 -16.81
N ALA A 71 3.01 -1.13 -18.04
CA ALA A 71 4.10 -1.57 -18.92
C ALA A 71 5.06 -0.43 -19.33
N GLU A 72 4.62 0.82 -19.28
CA GLU A 72 5.38 2.00 -19.73
C GLU A 72 6.11 2.73 -18.60
N VAL A 73 5.82 2.40 -17.34
CA VAL A 73 6.39 3.06 -16.16
C VAL A 73 7.10 2.07 -15.24
N PRO A 74 8.15 2.49 -14.50
CA PRO A 74 8.66 1.70 -13.40
C PRO A 74 7.57 1.58 -12.32
N HIS A 75 7.30 0.37 -11.87
CA HIS A 75 6.31 0.11 -10.83
C HIS A 75 6.73 -1.04 -9.91
N ILE A 76 6.14 -1.08 -8.71
CA ILE A 76 6.23 -2.19 -7.77
C ILE A 76 4.84 -2.80 -7.65
N ASP A 77 4.72 -4.08 -7.94
CA ASP A 77 3.47 -4.81 -7.75
C ASP A 77 3.18 -5.02 -6.27
N MET A 78 1.92 -4.82 -5.88
CA MET A 78 1.45 -5.01 -4.51
C MET A 78 0.01 -5.54 -4.53
N LEU A 79 -0.13 -6.87 -4.55
CA LEU A 79 -1.42 -7.56 -4.68
C LEU A 79 -2.21 -7.07 -5.92
N ASP A 80 -3.41 -6.52 -5.73
CA ASP A 80 -4.27 -5.92 -6.75
C ASP A 80 -3.93 -4.44 -7.08
N MET A 81 -2.89 -3.90 -6.45
CA MET A 81 -2.39 -2.55 -6.64
C MET A 81 -0.98 -2.54 -7.25
N ALA A 82 -0.53 -1.35 -7.65
CA ALA A 82 0.85 -1.09 -7.99
C ALA A 82 1.29 0.29 -7.46
N ALA A 83 2.54 0.38 -7.03
CA ALA A 83 3.18 1.65 -6.69
C ALA A 83 3.90 2.20 -7.93
N VAL A 84 3.53 3.40 -8.37
CA VAL A 84 4.16 4.14 -9.48
C VAL A 84 4.84 5.40 -8.96
N PHE A 85 5.71 6.00 -9.78
CA PHE A 85 6.53 7.13 -9.35
C PHE A 85 6.20 8.37 -10.17
N ARG A 86 6.00 9.49 -9.47
CA ARG A 86 5.76 10.80 -10.08
C ARG A 86 6.75 11.83 -9.58
N VAL A 87 7.17 12.71 -10.48
CA VAL A 87 7.91 13.93 -10.11
C VAL A 87 6.89 15.02 -9.83
N VAL A 88 7.02 15.65 -8.68
CA VAL A 88 6.09 16.67 -8.20
C VAL A 88 6.83 17.98 -8.00
N VAL A 89 6.29 19.06 -8.56
CA VAL A 89 6.80 20.42 -8.37
C VAL A 89 5.66 21.36 -7.97
N PRO A 90 5.94 22.34 -7.08
CA PRO A 90 4.99 23.42 -6.86
C PRO A 90 4.82 24.21 -8.15
N GLY A 91 3.58 24.49 -8.52
CA GLY A 91 3.23 25.49 -9.53
C GLY A 91 2.58 26.71 -8.87
N ASP A 92 2.17 27.68 -9.69
CA ASP A 92 1.69 28.98 -9.22
C ASP A 92 0.37 28.90 -8.45
N GLU A 93 -0.57 28.11 -8.96
CA GLU A 93 -1.91 27.95 -8.37
C GLU A 93 -2.18 26.50 -7.93
N SER A 94 -1.40 25.55 -8.45
CA SER A 94 -1.56 24.13 -8.14
C SER A 94 -0.25 23.36 -8.28
N THR A 95 -0.19 22.21 -7.62
CA THR A 95 0.92 21.27 -7.77
C THR A 95 0.90 20.64 -9.15
N VAL A 96 2.03 20.67 -9.85
CA VAL A 96 2.21 20.03 -11.16
C VAL A 96 2.96 18.71 -10.96
N SER A 97 2.52 17.67 -11.66
CA SER A 97 3.18 16.37 -11.59
C SER A 97 3.30 15.70 -12.96
N THR A 98 4.32 14.86 -13.11
CA THR A 98 4.50 13.99 -14.27
C THR A 98 4.91 12.59 -13.83
N ALA A 99 4.41 11.57 -14.52
CA ALA A 99 4.84 10.19 -14.29
C ALA A 99 6.28 10.01 -14.79
N VAL A 100 7.09 9.27 -14.03
CA VAL A 100 8.38 8.78 -14.51
C VAL A 100 8.10 7.61 -15.46
N THR A 101 8.68 7.63 -16.65
CA THR A 101 8.45 6.58 -17.66
C THR A 101 9.72 5.77 -17.92
N ASN A 102 9.56 4.53 -18.37
CA ASN A 102 10.67 3.68 -18.80
C ASN A 102 11.47 4.34 -19.92
N SER A 103 10.82 5.12 -20.79
CA SER A 103 11.46 5.91 -21.84
C SER A 103 12.37 7.01 -21.28
N LEU A 104 11.93 7.72 -20.25
CA LEU A 104 12.73 8.72 -19.57
C LEU A 104 13.94 8.08 -18.86
N LEU A 105 13.74 6.94 -18.18
CA LEU A 105 14.83 6.21 -17.51
C LEU A 105 15.92 5.73 -18.48
N ARG A 106 15.54 5.30 -19.69
CA ARG A 106 16.52 4.96 -20.74
C ARG A 106 17.40 6.15 -21.13
N ARG A 107 16.87 7.37 -21.13
CA ARG A 107 17.65 8.60 -21.37
C ARG A 107 18.62 8.91 -20.23
N PHE A 108 18.22 8.60 -18.99
CA PHE A 108 19.11 8.67 -17.84
C PHE A 108 20.16 7.56 -17.79
N ASN A 109 20.08 6.56 -18.69
CA ASN A 109 20.89 5.32 -18.62
C ASN A 109 20.72 4.59 -17.27
N VAL A 110 19.48 4.58 -16.75
CA VAL A 110 19.12 3.93 -15.48
C VAL A 110 18.08 2.84 -15.77
N THR A 111 18.28 1.67 -15.17
CA THR A 111 17.30 0.56 -15.24
C THR A 111 16.10 0.84 -14.33
N PRO A 112 14.88 0.39 -14.65
CA PRO A 112 13.72 0.48 -13.77
C PRO A 112 13.99 -0.03 -12.34
N GLU A 113 14.72 -1.14 -12.20
CA GLU A 113 15.06 -1.77 -10.92
C GLU A 113 15.87 -0.82 -10.02
N LYS A 114 16.97 -0.29 -10.56
CA LYS A 114 17.82 0.70 -9.88
C LYS A 114 17.03 1.96 -9.52
N PHE A 115 16.21 2.46 -10.44
CA PHE A 115 15.40 3.64 -10.20
C PHE A 115 14.41 3.41 -9.05
N ARG A 116 13.70 2.26 -9.00
CA ARG A 116 12.76 1.96 -7.90
C ARG A 116 13.45 1.99 -6.54
N GLN A 117 14.65 1.42 -6.44
CA GLN A 117 15.42 1.46 -5.19
C GLN A 117 15.81 2.88 -4.79
N ASP A 118 16.34 3.67 -5.73
CA ASP A 118 16.76 5.06 -5.46
C ASP A 118 15.55 5.94 -5.11
N ALA A 119 14.45 5.78 -5.83
CA ALA A 119 13.22 6.53 -5.67
C ALA A 119 12.55 6.26 -4.33
N LEU A 120 12.52 5.01 -3.85
CA LEU A 120 11.96 4.68 -2.53
C LEU A 120 12.77 5.33 -1.40
N LEU A 121 14.11 5.22 -1.45
CA LEU A 121 14.99 5.83 -0.45
C LEU A 121 14.84 7.36 -0.43
N ALA A 122 14.77 7.98 -1.62
CA ALA A 122 14.54 9.41 -1.74
C ALA A 122 13.14 9.81 -1.27
N ALA A 123 12.10 9.05 -1.61
CA ALA A 123 10.73 9.34 -1.20
C ALA A 123 10.57 9.25 0.31
N GLU A 124 11.11 8.22 0.96
CA GLU A 124 11.10 8.04 2.41
C GLU A 124 11.85 9.17 3.13
N THR A 125 12.99 9.60 2.59
CA THR A 125 13.77 10.71 3.17
C THR A 125 13.05 12.05 3.03
N ASN A 126 12.49 12.33 1.85
CA ASN A 126 11.90 13.64 1.55
C ASN A 126 10.44 13.75 2.02
N ASN A 127 9.75 12.62 2.17
CA ASN A 127 8.35 12.49 2.56
C ASN A 127 8.22 11.32 3.53
N PRO A 128 8.72 11.50 4.76
CA PRO A 128 8.71 10.45 5.74
C PRO A 128 7.27 10.06 6.07
N VAL A 129 7.09 8.76 6.34
CA VAL A 129 5.82 8.22 6.78
C VAL A 129 5.40 8.88 8.10
N ARG A 130 4.12 9.23 8.20
CA ARG A 130 3.44 9.53 9.45
C ARG A 130 2.55 8.36 9.80
N ILE A 131 2.71 7.84 11.02
CA ILE A 131 1.86 6.79 11.59
C ILE A 131 1.46 7.27 12.97
N GLU A 132 0.20 7.67 13.12
CA GLU A 132 -0.33 8.38 14.29
C GLU A 132 -1.77 7.94 14.57
N GLY A 133 -2.16 7.83 15.84
CA GLY A 133 -3.56 7.51 16.19
C GLY A 133 -4.51 8.53 15.57
N LEU A 134 -5.58 8.06 14.92
CA LEU A 134 -6.51 8.91 14.18
C LEU A 134 -7.13 9.98 15.07
N GLY A 135 -7.41 9.64 16.33
CA GLY A 135 -7.93 10.61 17.30
C GLY A 135 -7.02 11.82 17.51
N ASN A 136 -5.69 11.63 17.54
CA ASN A 136 -4.73 12.73 17.66
C ASN A 136 -4.73 13.62 16.42
N VAL A 137 -4.88 13.02 15.24
CA VAL A 137 -4.97 13.76 13.97
C VAL A 137 -6.22 14.64 13.95
N LEU A 138 -7.37 14.09 14.35
CA LEU A 138 -8.65 14.82 14.38
C LEU A 138 -8.68 15.91 15.45
N SER A 139 -8.19 15.63 16.66
CA SER A 139 -8.09 16.63 17.74
C SER A 139 -7.23 17.83 17.33
N GLY A 140 -6.12 17.60 16.62
CA GLY A 140 -5.27 18.66 16.09
C GLY A 140 -5.93 19.53 15.01
N LEU A 141 -6.85 18.97 14.21
CA LEU A 141 -7.61 19.72 13.21
C LEU A 141 -8.71 20.58 13.85
N GLU A 142 -9.37 20.07 14.90
CA GLU A 142 -10.48 20.74 15.57
C GLU A 142 -10.05 21.69 16.71
N ASN A 143 -8.75 21.79 17.01
CA ASN A 143 -8.22 22.46 18.21
C ASN A 143 -8.91 21.99 19.50
N ARG A 144 -9.27 20.70 19.56
CA ARG A 144 -9.90 20.08 20.73
C ARG A 144 -8.85 19.35 21.57
N GLU A 145 -8.30 20.05 22.55
CA GLU A 145 -7.32 19.46 23.48
C GLU A 145 -7.99 18.66 24.62
N ASP A 146 -9.25 18.94 24.94
CA ASP A 146 -9.92 18.45 26.16
C ASP A 146 -10.85 17.23 25.96
N ASP A 147 -11.04 16.74 24.73
CA ASP A 147 -11.92 15.58 24.44
C ASP A 147 -11.25 14.66 23.40
N PRO A 148 -10.38 13.74 23.84
CA PRO A 148 -9.68 12.85 22.92
C PRO A 148 -10.66 11.89 22.25
N TYR A 149 -10.65 11.87 20.91
CA TYR A 149 -11.34 10.84 20.14
C TYR A 149 -10.75 9.47 20.46
N ASP A 150 -11.49 8.64 21.21
CA ASP A 150 -11.13 7.26 21.47
C ASP A 150 -11.42 6.42 20.21
N SER A 151 -10.38 6.22 19.39
CA SER A 151 -10.48 5.45 18.16
C SER A 151 -9.30 4.48 18.07
N PRO A 152 -9.57 3.19 17.78
CA PRO A 152 -8.51 2.21 17.53
C PRO A 152 -7.84 2.40 16.16
N LEU A 153 -8.36 3.31 15.31
CA LEU A 153 -7.81 3.56 14.00
C LEU A 153 -6.52 4.37 14.10
N VAL A 154 -5.55 3.99 13.27
CA VAL A 154 -4.27 4.66 13.12
C VAL A 154 -4.17 5.19 11.69
N PHE A 155 -3.90 6.49 11.57
CA PHE A 155 -3.63 7.12 10.29
C PHE A 155 -2.23 6.75 9.80
N ALA A 156 -2.11 6.42 8.51
CA ALA A 156 -0.83 6.31 7.82
C ALA A 156 -0.83 7.08 6.49
N GLY A 157 0.17 7.94 6.30
CA GLY A 157 0.32 8.75 5.11
C GLY A 157 1.54 9.68 5.17
N THR A 158 1.53 10.76 4.40
CA THR A 158 2.57 11.79 4.40
C THR A 158 2.06 13.10 5.01
N ARG A 159 2.96 14.04 5.31
CA ARG A 159 2.59 15.34 5.91
C ARG A 159 1.80 16.23 4.96
N ASP A 160 2.12 16.20 3.67
CA ASP A 160 1.46 17.01 2.63
C ASP A 160 0.13 16.40 2.15
N GLN A 161 -0.24 15.21 2.66
CA GLN A 161 -1.44 14.46 2.30
C GLN A 161 -1.59 14.25 0.79
N MET A 162 -0.49 14.27 0.03
CA MET A 162 -0.51 14.06 -1.41
C MET A 162 0.04 12.67 -1.72
N TRP A 163 -0.84 11.78 -2.20
CA TRP A 163 -0.52 10.37 -2.46
C TRP A 163 0.12 9.63 -1.27
N GLY A 164 -0.30 9.95 -0.05
CA GLY A 164 0.26 9.36 1.15
C GLY A 164 0.02 7.86 1.27
N ALA A 165 -0.93 7.25 0.56
CA ALA A 165 -1.05 5.80 0.49
C ALA A 165 0.22 5.14 -0.13
N GLY A 166 1.05 5.91 -0.85
CA GLY A 166 2.34 5.48 -1.39
C GLY A 166 3.34 5.01 -0.33
N VAL A 167 3.14 5.38 0.95
CA VAL A 167 3.98 4.89 2.06
C VAL A 167 3.94 3.36 2.20
N MET A 168 2.89 2.69 1.71
CA MET A 168 2.80 1.23 1.69
C MET A 168 3.97 0.56 0.94
N ALA A 169 4.56 1.26 -0.03
CA ALA A 169 5.70 0.75 -0.79
C ALA A 169 7.05 1.02 -0.11
N TYR A 170 7.08 1.74 1.01
CA TYR A 170 8.34 2.05 1.69
C TYR A 170 8.91 0.79 2.35
N PRO A 171 10.24 0.55 2.28
CA PRO A 171 10.85 -0.74 2.63
C PRO A 171 10.59 -1.28 4.04
N LYS A 172 10.22 -0.42 4.99
CA LYS A 172 10.00 -0.78 6.40
C LYS A 172 8.61 -0.41 6.93
N PHE A 173 7.73 0.05 6.05
CA PHE A 173 6.44 0.60 6.46
C PHE A 173 5.63 -0.40 7.29
N MET A 174 5.52 -1.65 6.83
CA MET A 174 4.70 -2.66 7.49
C MET A 174 5.26 -3.02 8.88
N GLU A 175 6.58 -3.12 9.01
CA GLU A 175 7.22 -3.40 10.31
C GLU A 175 7.11 -2.22 11.29
N GLU A 176 7.29 -0.99 10.80
CA GLU A 176 7.12 0.21 11.63
C GLU A 176 5.67 0.39 12.08
N ALA A 177 4.72 0.09 11.20
CA ALA A 177 3.29 0.04 11.52
C ALA A 177 3.00 -1.02 12.58
N ALA A 178 3.43 -2.27 12.38
CA ALA A 178 3.24 -3.35 13.34
C ALA A 178 3.87 -3.04 14.70
N GLN A 179 5.06 -2.42 14.72
CA GLN A 179 5.72 -2.02 15.96
C GLN A 179 4.92 -0.95 16.72
N LYS A 180 4.34 0.03 16.01
CA LYS A 180 3.52 1.08 16.61
C LYS A 180 2.16 0.58 17.08
N ILE A 181 1.55 -0.33 16.33
CA ILE A 181 0.25 -0.93 16.65
C ILE A 181 0.39 -1.98 17.77
N GLY A 182 1.52 -2.69 17.83
CA GLY A 182 1.79 -3.73 18.82
C GLY A 182 1.42 -5.14 18.38
N GLY A 183 1.29 -5.40 17.07
CA GLY A 183 0.93 -6.72 16.56
C GLY A 183 0.46 -6.72 15.11
N ASP A 184 -0.36 -7.72 14.79
CA ASP A 184 -1.03 -7.88 13.50
C ASP A 184 -2.05 -6.76 13.31
N PHE A 185 -2.32 -6.39 12.06
CA PHE A 185 -3.25 -5.32 11.76
C PHE A 185 -3.92 -5.47 10.40
N PHE A 186 -5.11 -4.91 10.29
CA PHE A 186 -5.77 -4.65 9.02
C PHE A 186 -5.33 -3.31 8.45
N LEU A 187 -5.13 -3.26 7.14
CA LEU A 187 -4.91 -2.05 6.38
C LEU A 187 -6.13 -1.79 5.49
N LEU A 188 -6.71 -0.60 5.68
CA LEU A 188 -7.92 -0.13 5.01
C LEU A 188 -7.53 1.05 4.11
N PRO A 189 -7.52 0.87 2.79
CA PRO A 189 -7.32 1.98 1.86
C PRO A 189 -8.48 2.97 1.99
N SER A 190 -8.18 4.16 2.51
CA SER A 190 -9.17 5.24 2.63
C SER A 190 -9.26 6.02 1.32
N SER A 191 -8.11 6.35 0.74
CA SER A 191 -8.00 6.99 -0.57
C SER A 191 -6.60 6.79 -1.15
N VAL A 192 -6.31 7.38 -2.31
CA VAL A 192 -4.93 7.50 -2.80
C VAL A 192 -4.03 8.34 -1.87
N HIS A 193 -4.62 9.17 -0.99
CA HIS A 193 -3.91 10.11 -0.13
C HIS A 193 -3.51 9.53 1.23
N GLU A 194 -4.17 8.47 1.69
CA GLU A 194 -3.93 7.88 3.02
C GLU A 194 -4.50 6.47 3.14
N VAL A 195 -3.96 5.73 4.11
CA VAL A 195 -4.50 4.44 4.54
C VAL A 195 -4.75 4.48 6.04
N LEU A 196 -5.76 3.72 6.48
CA LEU A 196 -6.06 3.53 7.88
C LEU A 196 -5.60 2.14 8.31
N LEU A 197 -5.02 2.06 9.49
CA LEU A 197 -4.58 0.81 10.10
C LEU A 197 -5.46 0.53 11.31
N LEU A 198 -5.85 -0.72 11.48
CA LEU A 198 -6.71 -1.17 12.56
C LEU A 198 -6.07 -2.40 13.22
N PRO A 199 -5.75 -2.37 14.52
CA PRO A 199 -5.21 -3.53 15.21
C PRO A 199 -6.11 -4.76 15.01
N ASP A 200 -5.53 -5.93 14.72
CA ASP A 200 -6.27 -7.19 14.69
C ASP A 200 -6.22 -7.85 16.08
N ASP A 201 -7.32 -7.77 16.81
CA ASP A 201 -7.52 -8.46 18.09
C ASP A 201 -8.30 -9.78 17.94
N GLY A 202 -8.57 -10.19 16.69
CA GLY A 202 -9.34 -11.38 16.34
C GLY A 202 -10.85 -11.22 16.49
N THR A 203 -11.36 -10.03 16.80
CA THR A 203 -12.80 -9.81 16.98
C THR A 203 -13.52 -9.38 15.72
N ILE A 204 -12.80 -8.79 14.76
CA ILE A 204 -13.39 -8.22 13.55
C ILE A 204 -13.32 -9.22 12.41
N GLU A 205 -14.46 -9.48 11.79
CA GLU A 205 -14.53 -10.35 10.62
C GLU A 205 -14.00 -9.66 9.37
N ALA A 206 -13.15 -10.36 8.63
CA ALA A 206 -12.58 -9.92 7.36
C ALA A 206 -13.61 -9.39 6.34
N ASP A 207 -14.74 -10.08 6.19
CA ASP A 207 -15.79 -9.72 5.21
C ASP A 207 -16.40 -8.35 5.53
N TYR A 208 -16.54 -8.02 6.82
CA TYR A 208 -17.08 -6.75 7.27
C TYR A 208 -16.17 -5.58 6.88
N LEU A 209 -14.86 -5.74 6.99
CA LEU A 209 -13.89 -4.69 6.63
C LEU A 209 -13.92 -4.38 5.14
N LYS A 210 -14.05 -5.40 4.30
CA LYS A 210 -14.16 -5.22 2.84
C LYS A 210 -15.44 -4.48 2.47
N GLU A 211 -16.56 -4.84 3.10
CA GLU A 211 -17.84 -4.14 2.90
C GLU A 211 -17.78 -2.68 3.38
N LEU A 212 -17.10 -2.42 4.50
CA LEU A 212 -16.89 -1.08 5.02
C LEU A 212 -16.10 -0.21 4.03
N VAL A 213 -14.95 -0.69 3.55
CA VAL A 213 -14.12 0.03 2.56
C VAL A 213 -14.94 0.29 1.29
N THR A 214 -15.66 -0.72 0.78
CA THR A 214 -16.51 -0.59 -0.41
C THR A 214 -17.59 0.48 -0.21
N THR A 215 -18.25 0.48 0.94
CA THR A 215 -19.34 1.43 1.25
C THR A 215 -18.81 2.86 1.27
N VAL A 216 -17.73 3.09 2.03
CA VAL A 216 -17.11 4.43 2.14
C VAL A 216 -16.64 4.93 0.78
N ASN A 217 -15.99 4.08 -0.01
CA ASN A 217 -15.57 4.44 -1.37
C ASN A 217 -16.74 4.88 -2.23
N MET A 218 -17.89 4.19 -2.13
CA MET A 218 -19.05 4.47 -2.97
C MET A 218 -19.81 5.72 -2.55
N THR A 219 -19.82 6.08 -1.26
CA THR A 219 -20.62 7.20 -0.74
C THR A 219 -19.82 8.46 -0.48
N GLU A 220 -18.57 8.36 0.00
CA GLU A 220 -17.80 9.51 0.51
C GLU A 220 -16.56 9.86 -0.32
N VAL A 221 -16.01 8.93 -1.10
CA VAL A 221 -14.73 9.14 -1.81
C VAL A 221 -14.96 9.48 -3.28
N ALA A 222 -14.30 10.52 -3.77
CA ALA A 222 -14.36 10.90 -5.18
C ALA A 222 -13.80 9.78 -6.08
N PRO A 223 -14.39 9.48 -7.24
CA PRO A 223 -13.93 8.39 -8.11
C PRO A 223 -12.43 8.39 -8.42
N GLU A 224 -11.83 9.57 -8.59
CA GLU A 224 -10.40 9.78 -8.85
C GLU A 224 -9.48 9.57 -7.63
N GLU A 225 -10.04 9.52 -6.42
CA GLU A 225 -9.31 9.31 -5.17
C GLU A 225 -9.46 7.87 -4.64
N ARG A 226 -10.32 7.07 -5.25
CA ARG A 226 -10.56 5.67 -4.86
C ARG A 226 -9.37 4.80 -5.27
N LEU A 227 -8.81 4.09 -4.30
CA LEU A 227 -7.69 3.20 -4.55
C LEU A 227 -8.13 1.75 -4.82
N THR A 228 -8.93 1.13 -3.95
CA THR A 228 -9.44 -0.24 -4.13
C THR A 228 -10.58 -0.48 -3.14
N ASN A 229 -11.44 -1.45 -3.44
CA ASN A 229 -12.51 -1.91 -2.56
C ASN A 229 -12.09 -3.08 -1.67
N ASN A 230 -10.82 -3.47 -1.72
CA ASN A 230 -10.26 -4.50 -0.86
C ASN A 230 -9.78 -3.92 0.47
N ALA A 231 -9.80 -4.75 1.50
CA ALA A 231 -9.05 -4.57 2.73
C ALA A 231 -7.89 -5.57 2.76
N TYR A 232 -6.86 -5.27 3.54
CA TYR A 232 -5.66 -6.10 3.66
C TYR A 232 -5.37 -6.44 5.10
N HIS A 233 -4.57 -7.47 5.31
CA HIS A 233 -4.08 -7.92 6.60
C HIS A 233 -2.57 -8.07 6.55
N TYR A 234 -1.90 -7.65 7.63
CA TYR A 234 -0.48 -7.87 7.84
C TYR A 234 -0.26 -8.74 9.08
N ASP A 235 0.33 -9.91 8.88
CA ASP A 235 0.81 -10.78 9.97
C ASP A 235 2.21 -10.32 10.37
N ALA A 236 2.36 -9.80 11.59
CA ALA A 236 3.61 -9.25 12.08
C ALA A 236 4.66 -10.32 12.41
N ARG A 237 4.23 -11.57 12.66
CA ARG A 237 5.13 -12.69 12.99
C ARG A 237 5.74 -13.27 11.74
N GLU A 238 4.91 -13.60 10.75
CA GLU A 238 5.31 -14.19 9.48
C GLU A 238 5.74 -13.12 8.45
N ARG A 239 5.45 -11.83 8.73
CA ARG A 239 5.73 -10.67 7.87
C ARG A 239 5.06 -10.80 6.50
N VAL A 240 3.81 -11.26 6.51
CA VAL A 240 3.00 -11.50 5.32
C VAL A 240 1.94 -10.41 5.18
N PHE A 241 1.95 -9.72 4.05
CA PHE A 241 0.91 -8.76 3.65
C PHE A 241 0.02 -9.39 2.59
N ASP A 242 -1.29 -9.45 2.85
CA ASP A 242 -2.25 -10.11 1.97
C ASP A 242 -3.62 -9.45 1.97
N THR A 243 -4.47 -9.83 1.02
CA THR A 243 -5.90 -9.50 1.04
C THR A 243 -6.59 -10.19 2.20
N VAL A 244 -7.61 -9.54 2.77
CA VAL A 244 -8.41 -10.16 3.85
C VAL A 244 -9.13 -11.43 3.39
N ASP A 245 -9.48 -11.53 2.11
CA ASP A 245 -10.10 -12.73 1.51
C ASP A 245 -9.15 -13.93 1.57
N HIS A 246 -7.91 -13.77 1.08
CA HIS A 246 -6.94 -14.85 1.10
C HIS A 246 -6.52 -15.21 2.53
N TYR A 247 -6.30 -14.20 3.39
CA TYR A 247 -6.05 -14.42 4.82
C TYR A 247 -7.13 -15.30 5.47
N ARG A 248 -8.40 -15.00 5.22
CA ARG A 248 -9.54 -15.78 5.73
C ARG A 248 -9.55 -17.21 5.20
N GLU A 249 -9.26 -17.41 3.92
CA GLU A 249 -9.16 -18.75 3.33
C GLU A 249 -8.08 -19.59 4.01
N GLU A 250 -6.92 -19.00 4.31
CA GLU A 250 -5.83 -19.66 5.03
C GLU A 250 -6.21 -20.00 6.47
N GLN A 251 -6.90 -19.10 7.18
CA GLN A 251 -7.42 -19.38 8.54
C GLN A 251 -8.42 -20.55 8.55
N LYS A 252 -9.31 -20.62 7.54
CA LYS A 252 -10.23 -21.75 7.36
C LYS A 252 -9.49 -23.06 7.09
N LYS A 253 -8.47 -23.05 6.22
CA LYS A 253 -7.65 -24.24 5.95
C LYS A 253 -6.93 -24.71 7.23
N HIS A 254 -6.33 -23.80 7.98
CA HIS A 254 -5.60 -24.13 9.19
C HIS A 254 -6.51 -24.69 10.30
N SER A 255 -7.69 -24.09 10.50
CA SER A 255 -8.68 -24.60 11.46
C SER A 255 -9.18 -26.00 11.10
N VAL A 256 -9.47 -26.25 9.81
CA VAL A 256 -9.89 -27.59 9.33
C VAL A 256 -8.77 -28.62 9.54
N LEU A 257 -7.53 -28.28 9.20
CA LEU A 257 -6.38 -29.17 9.40
C LEU A 257 -6.15 -29.50 10.88
N LYS A 258 -6.32 -28.51 11.77
CA LYS A 258 -6.21 -28.72 13.22
C LYS A 258 -7.28 -29.68 13.75
N VAL A 259 -8.53 -29.50 13.33
CA VAL A 259 -9.64 -30.40 13.70
C VAL A 259 -9.40 -31.83 13.19
N LEU A 260 -8.86 -31.98 11.98
CA LEU A 260 -8.53 -33.31 11.42
C LEU A 260 -7.39 -33.99 12.20
N ASP A 261 -6.35 -33.26 12.60
CA ASP A 261 -5.24 -33.80 13.39
C ASP A 261 -5.67 -34.19 14.82
N GLU A 262 -6.49 -33.37 15.47
CA GLU A 262 -7.10 -33.69 16.77
C GLU A 262 -7.98 -34.93 16.69
N SER A 263 -8.81 -35.05 15.64
CA SER A 263 -9.66 -36.22 15.41
C SER A 263 -8.85 -37.48 15.16
N ARG A 264 -7.75 -37.39 14.39
CA ARG A 264 -6.84 -38.51 14.15
C ARG A 264 -6.19 -38.98 15.45
N LYS A 265 -5.63 -38.05 16.24
CA LYS A 265 -5.00 -38.37 17.54
C LYS A 265 -5.99 -39.00 18.53
N ALA A 266 -7.26 -38.59 18.50
CA ALA A 266 -8.32 -39.22 19.30
C ALA A 266 -8.56 -40.68 18.88
N SER A 267 -8.68 -40.94 17.57
CA SER A 267 -8.88 -42.30 17.04
C SER A 267 -7.70 -43.25 17.30
N GLU A 268 -6.46 -42.75 17.24
CA GLU A 268 -5.26 -43.54 17.56
C GLU A 268 -5.19 -43.90 19.06
N LYS A 269 -5.63 -42.99 19.94
CA LYS A 269 -5.75 -43.29 21.38
C LYS A 269 -6.81 -44.33 21.67
N GLU A 270 -8.01 -44.22 21.09
CA GLU A 270 -9.09 -45.19 21.28
C GLU A 270 -8.70 -46.59 20.82
N ASN A 271 -8.03 -46.72 19.67
CA ASN A 271 -7.54 -48.00 19.18
C ASN A 271 -6.45 -48.60 20.10
N SER A 272 -5.54 -47.77 20.66
CA SER A 272 -4.52 -48.28 21.59
C SER A 272 -5.11 -48.78 22.92
N VAL A 273 -6.20 -48.15 23.40
CA VAL A 273 -6.93 -48.58 24.59
C VAL A 273 -7.68 -49.88 24.31
N HIS A 274 -8.30 -50.01 23.13
CA HIS A 274 -8.99 -51.23 22.74
C HIS A 274 -8.03 -52.44 22.62
N ASP A 275 -6.85 -52.25 22.04
CA ASP A 275 -5.82 -53.30 21.90
C ASP A 275 -5.22 -53.73 23.24
N SER A 276 -5.00 -52.79 24.17
CA SER A 276 -4.47 -53.10 25.50
C SER A 276 -5.50 -53.83 26.39
N PHE A 277 -6.79 -53.55 26.24
CA PHE A 277 -7.87 -54.33 26.86
C PHE A 277 -7.94 -55.76 26.31
N HIS A 278 -7.78 -55.96 25.00
CA HIS A 278 -7.81 -57.30 24.40
C HIS A 278 -6.58 -58.16 24.74
N SER A 279 -5.41 -57.57 24.96
CA SER A 279 -4.22 -58.32 25.39
C SER A 279 -4.30 -58.81 26.84
N SER A 280 -5.00 -58.07 27.71
CA SER A 280 -5.08 -58.36 29.16
C SER A 280 -6.01 -59.53 29.51
N PHE A 281 -6.91 -59.94 28.60
CA PHE A 281 -7.84 -61.06 28.80
C PHE A 281 -7.39 -62.38 28.15
N ARG A 282 -6.19 -62.44 27.55
CA ARG A 282 -5.60 -63.66 26.98
C ARG A 282 -4.57 -64.32 27.91
N GLN A 283 -4.79 -64.32 29.22
CA GLN A 283 -4.09 -65.28 30.07
C GLN A 283 -4.93 -66.56 30.19
N PRO A 284 -4.47 -67.70 29.65
CA PRO A 284 -5.17 -68.96 29.85
C PRO A 284 -5.11 -69.35 31.33
N PRO A 285 -6.17 -69.98 31.87
CA PRO A 285 -6.19 -70.39 33.27
C PRO A 285 -5.07 -71.40 33.53
N SER A 286 -4.24 -71.11 34.53
CA SER A 286 -3.21 -72.03 35.02
C SER A 286 -3.87 -73.27 35.64
N LEU A 287 -3.56 -74.45 35.07
CA LEU A 287 -3.85 -75.76 35.65
C LEU A 287 -2.82 -76.12 36.73
#